data_AF-A0A520F4H1-F1
#
_entry.id   AF-A0A520F4H1-F1
#
_cell.length_a   1.000
_cell.length_b   1.000
_cell.length_c   1.000
_cell.angle_alpha   90.00
_cell.angle_beta   90.00
_cell.angle_gamma   90.00
#
_symmetry.space_group_name_H-M   'P 1'
#
loop_
_entity.id
_entity.type
_entity.pdbx_description
1 polymer ?
#
loop_
_entity_poly.entity_id
_entity_poly.type
_entity_poly.pdbx_seq_one_letter_code
_entity_poly.pdbx_strand_id
1 'polypeptide(L)' 'HIAERGVLRRMSDDKGSWMTLGSPLFLSDSPIVEPTRAPALGADTDQILLEELGMSAEEIEQLRSAGAI' A
#
# COMPACT_ATOMS: atom_id res chain seq x y z
N HIS A 1 -21.82 17.87 5.75
CA HIS A 1 -22.07 16.56 6.37
C HIS A 1 -21.03 15.47 6.10
N ILE A 2 -20.58 15.16 4.87
CA ILE A 2 -19.53 14.12 4.68
C ILE A 2 -18.13 14.60 5.10
N ALA A 3 -17.78 15.87 4.84
CA ALA A 3 -16.48 16.43 5.22
C ALA A 3 -16.29 16.54 6.75
N GLU A 4 -17.37 16.81 7.50
CA GLU A 4 -17.31 17.01 8.97
C GLU A 4 -16.93 15.74 9.75
N ARG A 5 -17.11 14.56 9.16
CA ARG A 5 -16.79 13.28 9.81
C ARG A 5 -15.40 12.74 9.47
N GLY A 6 -14.57 13.52 8.77
CA GLY A 6 -13.23 13.07 8.38
C GLY A 6 -13.23 11.91 7.39
N VAL A 7 -14.33 11.71 6.66
CA VAL A 7 -14.43 10.69 5.60
C VAL A 7 -13.73 11.19 4.34
N LEU A 8 -13.89 12.46 3.97
CA LEU A 8 -13.10 13.07 2.91
C LEU A 8 -11.80 13.65 3.52
N ARG A 9 -10.65 13.19 3.05
CA ARG A 9 -9.34 13.57 3.60
C ARG A 9 -8.42 14.12 2.53
N ARG A 10 -7.65 15.15 2.91
CA ARG A 10 -6.49 15.61 2.16
C ARG A 10 -5.25 14.98 2.77
N MET A 11 -4.56 14.17 1.99
CA MET A 11 -3.30 13.55 2.36
C MET A 11 -2.14 14.31 1.73
N SER A 12 -0.95 14.17 2.29
CA SER A 12 0.28 14.72 1.71
C SER A 12 1.47 13.81 2.02
N ASP A 13 2.29 13.58 1.01
CA ASP A 13 3.57 12.87 1.10
C ASP A 13 4.63 13.63 0.29
N ASP A 14 5.80 13.01 0.10
CA ASP A 14 6.90 13.52 -0.72
C ASP A 14 6.55 13.69 -2.20
N LYS A 15 5.48 13.04 -2.68
CA LYS A 15 4.96 13.13 -4.05
C LYS A 15 3.82 14.13 -4.20
N GLY A 16 3.49 14.88 -3.14
CA GLY A 16 2.50 15.95 -3.14
C GLY A 16 1.15 15.55 -2.53
N SER A 17 0.21 16.49 -2.51
CA SER A 17 -1.10 16.29 -1.85
C SER A 17 -2.15 15.66 -2.77
N TRP A 18 -2.99 14.79 -2.21
CA TRP A 18 -4.15 14.21 -2.92
C TRP A 18 -5.38 14.15 -2.01
N MET A 19 -6.54 13.96 -2.63
CA MET A 19 -7.80 13.72 -1.92
C MET A 19 -8.09 12.22 -1.91
N THR A 20 -8.52 11.69 -0.78
CA THR A 20 -8.96 10.30 -0.64
C THR A 20 -10.12 10.19 0.34
N LEU A 21 -10.71 9.00 0.40
CA LEU A 21 -11.70 8.64 1.39
C LEU A 21 -11.02 7.85 2.53
N GLY A 22 -11.26 8.25 3.77
CA GLY A 22 -11.00 7.43 4.94
C GLY A 22 -12.12 6.41 5.17
N SER A 23 -11.94 5.53 6.16
CA SER A 23 -12.98 4.59 6.57
C SER A 23 -14.28 5.33 6.95
N PRO A 24 -15.45 4.94 6.40
CA PRO A 24 -16.73 5.51 6.81
C PRO A 24 -17.26 4.91 8.13
N LEU A 25 -16.59 3.89 8.67
CA LEU A 25 -16.97 3.20 9.90
C LEU A 25 -16.19 3.76 11.09
N PHE A 26 -16.92 4.08 12.16
CA PHE A 26 -16.37 4.60 13.41
C PHE A 26 -16.64 3.57 14.51
N LEU A 27 -15.59 2.90 14.96
CA LEU A 27 -15.63 1.92 16.04
C LEU A 27 -14.90 2.55 17.23
N SER A 28 -15.59 2.75 18.36
CA SER A 28 -15.07 3.52 19.50
C SER A 28 -13.75 2.99 20.04
N ASP A 29 -13.54 1.68 19.94
CA ASP A 29 -12.41 0.98 20.57
C ASP A 29 -11.35 0.57 19.54
N SER A 30 -11.46 1.02 18.29
CA SER A 30 -10.49 0.70 17.23
C SER A 30 -9.89 1.96 16.62
N PRO A 31 -8.56 2.01 16.43
CA PRO A 31 -7.94 3.16 15.79
C PRO A 31 -8.36 3.25 14.32
N ILE A 32 -8.61 4.47 13.87
CA ILE A 32 -8.75 4.75 12.44
C ILE A 32 -7.36 4.73 11.83
N VAL A 33 -7.10 3.77 10.93
CA VAL A 33 -5.88 3.76 10.13
C VAL A 33 -6.03 4.76 9.01
N GLU A 34 -5.07 5.69 8.91
CA GLU A 34 -5.04 6.62 7.79
C GLU A 34 -4.63 5.91 6.50
N PRO A 35 -5.35 6.13 5.39
CA PRO A 35 -4.99 5.52 4.12
C PRO A 35 -3.66 6.09 3.63
N THR A 36 -2.70 5.22 3.35
CA THR A 36 -1.46 5.59 2.68
C THR A 36 -1.66 5.60 1.16
N ARG A 37 -0.68 6.14 0.42
CA ARG A 37 -0.69 6.02 -1.03
C ARG A 37 -0.56 4.55 -1.41
N ALA A 38 -1.32 4.12 -2.42
CA ALA A 38 -1.17 2.79 -2.97
C ALA A 38 0.28 2.58 -3.47
N PRO A 39 0.88 1.42 -3.19
CA PRO A 39 2.22 1.10 -3.68
C PRO A 39 2.26 1.07 -5.21
N ALA A 40 3.47 1.18 -5.75
CA ALA A 40 3.68 1.01 -7.19
C ALA A 40 3.45 -0.45 -7.60
N LEU A 41 3.23 -0.66 -8.91
CA LEU A 41 3.19 -2.01 -9.47
C LEU A 41 4.51 -2.73 -9.15
N GLY A 42 4.41 -3.90 -8.51
CA GLY A 42 5.55 -4.73 -8.15
C GLY A 42 6.39 -4.25 -6.95
N ALA A 43 5.93 -3.25 -6.20
CA ALA A 43 6.71 -2.67 -5.09
C ALA A 43 7.16 -3.68 -4.03
N ASP A 44 6.35 -4.72 -3.79
CA ASP A 44 6.58 -5.73 -2.76
C ASP A 44 6.94 -7.11 -3.36
N THR A 45 7.15 -7.20 -4.68
CA THR A 45 7.38 -8.49 -5.36
C THR A 45 8.57 -9.25 -4.77
N ASP A 46 9.72 -8.58 -4.62
CA ASP A 46 10.94 -9.23 -4.11
C ASP A 46 10.80 -9.61 -2.65
N GLN A 47 10.17 -8.75 -1.85
CA GLN A 47 9.94 -9.01 -0.45
C GLN A 47 9.10 -10.27 -0.28
N ILE A 48 7.98 -10.39 -1.01
CA ILE A 48 7.12 -11.58 -0.93
C ILE A 48 7.84 -12.83 -1.44
N LEU A 49 8.56 -12.74 -2.55
CA LEU A 49 9.30 -13.89 -3.09
C LEU A 49 10.37 -14.39 -2.12
N LEU A 50 11.08 -13.48 -1.46
CA LEU A 50 12.15 -13.80 -0.52
C LEU A 50 11.60 -14.26 0.84
N GLU A 51 10.73 -13.47 1.46
CA GLU A 51 10.32 -13.62 2.86
C GLU A 51 9.18 -14.63 3.03
N GLU A 52 8.19 -14.59 2.15
CA GLU A 52 6.98 -15.41 2.26
C GLU A 52 7.09 -16.72 1.46
N LEU A 53 7.75 -16.67 0.29
CA LEU A 53 7.93 -17.82 -0.58
C LEU A 53 9.31 -18.48 -0.44
N GLY A 54 10.23 -17.87 0.30
CA GLY A 54 11.53 -18.46 0.63
C GLY A 54 12.47 -18.61 -0.56
N MET A 55 12.27 -17.86 -1.64
CA MET A 55 13.10 -17.91 -2.83
C MET A 55 14.45 -17.23 -2.58
N SER A 56 15.52 -17.82 -3.12
CA SER A 56 16.83 -17.19 -3.14
C SER A 56 16.88 -16.00 -4.11
N ALA A 57 17.84 -15.09 -3.91
CA ALA A 57 18.07 -13.98 -4.83
C ALA A 57 18.38 -14.46 -6.27
N GLU A 58 18.99 -15.63 -6.40
CA GLU A 58 19.35 -16.21 -7.71
C GLU A 58 18.12 -16.73 -8.46
N GLU A 59 17.15 -17.35 -7.76
CA GLU A 59 15.87 -17.76 -8.35
C GLU A 59 15.00 -16.56 -8.75
N ILE A 60 15.02 -15.48 -7.95
CA ILE A 60 14.30 -14.24 -8.29
C ILE A 60 14.88 -13.61 -9.57
N GLU A 61 16.21 -13.60 -9.71
CA GLU A 61 16.87 -13.08 -10.92
C GLU A 61 16.55 -13.91 -12.17
N GLN A 62 16.38 -15.23 -12.02
CA GLN A 62 15.92 -16.09 -13.11
C GLN A 62 14.49 -15.76 -13.55
N LEU A 63 13.58 -15.47 -12.61
CA LEU A 63 12.21 -15.03 -12.94
C LEU A 63 12.21 -13.70 -13.69
N ARG A 64 13.04 -12.74 -13.28
CA ARG A 64 13.21 -11.46 -14.00
C ARG A 64 13.74 -11.67 -15.41
N SER A 65 14.79 -12.48 -15.54
CA SER A 65 15.41 -12.79 -16.83
C SER A 65 14.44 -13.49 -17.79
N ALA A 66 13.50 -14.27 -17.26
CA ALA A 66 12.43 -14.91 -18.03
C ALA A 66 11.25 -13.98 -18.36
N GLY A 67 11.20 -12.76 -17.82
CA GLY A 67 10.08 -11.83 -17.97
C GLY A 67 8.81 -12.27 -17.23
N ALA A 68 8.95 -13.13 -16.21
CA ALA A 68 7.83 -13.60 -15.39
C ALA A 68 7.41 -12.58 -14.33
N ILE A 69 8.31 -11.67 -13.95
CA ILE A 69 8.12 -10.57 -12.99
C ILE A 69 8.84 -9.31 -13.43
#